data_AF-A0A4Y2FNL2-F1
#
_entry.id   AF-A0A4Y2FNL2-F1
#
_cell.length_a   1.000
_cell.length_b   1.000
_cell.length_c   1.000
_cell.angle_alpha   90.00
_cell.angle_beta   90.00
_cell.angle_gamma   90.00
#
_symmetry.space_group_name_H-M   'P 1'
#
loop_
_entity.id
_entity.type
_entity.pdbx_description
1 polymer ?
#
loop_
_entity_poly.entity_id
_entity_poly.type
_entity_poly.pdbx_seq_one_letter_code
_entity_poly.pdbx_strand_id
1 'polypeptide(L)'
;MFEAILERAVNLFQPNLENMALSKVTVTLCKQAEIKTLIKACDYHKMIYKKFPYEEQKDWKLVQLKAVEKMSMVCIPEKLRKRVLEMVWQVSLEILKWIDYHSKNSYLGIEAPDDFCWTPQGKIDKRRTAEAIIRDESIDIKKRYKLACLYCLEDDIRILWEKMRRTTRRAFHNGRDPKLVEQHGLVIYWTYFIQEVPLDHNVFEEHDELSNVYAFQCAALEGNKIAAEYFYERLTYDEKKSVIVPCIEYLAMGPNPSTQTYINFPEQDLNDSVYFLFSQLDEEDRAKVFESYSLLVLKSFLSWPRQKVFMEMVGLTWQYLPEKDFGILLLEILSKDLDGYKDFNYRELFLEFWDTSPPSYKRFINSETSFGGILLVLLIRYKIPFVARKKTFRRKVSFINGILRDRTTKEKFLLDDEKWEFLKFIIQEGIATKRSMSHFETQFFTSCTEVYSARKNKWDQCFKLIHMILPAEKAEEEE
;
A
#
# COMPACT_ATOMS: atom_id res chain seq x y z
N MET A 1 -3.80 16.61 -22.82
CA MET A 1 -4.59 15.38 -22.60
C MET A 1 -4.77 15.05 -21.12
N PHE A 2 -3.68 14.95 -20.33
CA PHE A 2 -3.74 14.59 -18.91
C PHE A 2 -4.31 15.67 -17.98
N GLU A 3 -4.19 16.95 -18.35
CA GLU A 3 -4.52 18.10 -17.49
C GLU A 3 -5.92 18.03 -16.88
N ALA A 4 -6.94 17.79 -17.70
CA ALA A 4 -8.32 17.74 -17.24
C ALA A 4 -8.57 16.64 -16.19
N ILE A 5 -7.86 15.50 -16.30
CA ILE A 5 -7.95 14.41 -15.32
C ILE A 5 -7.25 14.79 -14.01
N LEU A 6 -6.09 15.43 -14.10
CA LEU A 6 -5.34 15.90 -12.93
C LEU A 6 -6.12 16.98 -12.17
N GLU A 7 -6.68 17.96 -12.86
CA GLU A 7 -7.54 18.99 -12.25
C GLU A 7 -8.75 18.37 -11.56
N ARG A 8 -9.42 17.41 -12.21
CA ARG A 8 -10.54 16.68 -11.58
C ARG A 8 -10.09 15.87 -10.37
N ALA A 9 -8.93 15.21 -10.44
CA ALA A 9 -8.35 14.47 -9.33
C ALA A 9 -8.12 15.37 -8.10
N VAL A 10 -7.68 16.62 -8.30
CA VAL A 10 -7.56 17.64 -7.25
C VAL A 10 -8.93 18.07 -6.71
N ASN A 11 -9.92 18.25 -7.58
CA ASN A 11 -11.26 18.67 -7.15
C ASN A 11 -12.05 17.59 -6.40
N LEU A 12 -11.70 16.32 -6.56
CA LEU A 12 -12.29 15.21 -5.81
C LEU A 12 -12.02 15.25 -4.29
N PHE A 13 -11.12 16.14 -3.83
CA PHE A 13 -10.75 16.28 -2.44
C PHE A 13 -11.79 17.03 -1.57
N GLN A 14 -12.85 17.60 -2.15
CA GLN A 14 -13.89 18.26 -1.36
C GLN A 14 -14.95 17.26 -0.86
N PRO A 15 -14.97 16.89 0.44
CA PRO A 15 -15.99 15.98 0.98
C PRO A 15 -17.33 16.70 1.06
N ASN A 16 -18.41 15.97 0.82
CA ASN A 16 -19.74 16.46 1.14
C ASN A 16 -19.95 16.51 2.67
N LEU A 17 -20.97 17.25 3.13
CA LEU A 17 -21.29 17.41 4.55
C LEU A 17 -21.53 16.08 5.25
N GLU A 18 -22.13 15.11 4.56
CA GLU A 18 -22.40 13.79 5.12
C GLU A 18 -21.10 13.05 5.45
N ASN A 19 -20.14 13.02 4.52
CA ASN A 19 -18.83 12.42 4.73
C ASN A 19 -18.05 13.12 5.84
N MET A 20 -18.10 14.47 5.88
CA MET A 20 -17.48 15.23 6.98
C MET A 20 -18.07 14.87 8.35
N ALA A 21 -19.39 14.74 8.44
CA ALA A 21 -20.08 14.37 9.67
C ALA A 21 -19.72 12.94 10.09
N LEU A 22 -19.71 11.99 9.15
CA LEU A 22 -19.32 10.60 9.41
C LEU A 22 -17.86 10.49 9.84
N SER A 23 -16.93 11.20 9.18
CA SER A 23 -15.53 11.26 9.58
C SER A 23 -15.39 11.80 11.00
N LYS A 24 -16.11 12.87 11.35
CA LYS A 24 -16.06 13.45 12.70
C LYS A 24 -16.58 12.49 13.78
N VAL A 25 -17.70 11.82 13.53
CA VAL A 25 -18.25 10.80 14.46
C VAL A 25 -17.26 9.65 14.64
N THR A 26 -16.72 9.15 13.53
CA THR A 26 -15.76 8.03 13.53
C THR A 26 -14.48 8.38 14.26
N VAL A 27 -13.89 9.56 14.00
CA VAL A 27 -12.71 10.05 14.71
C VAL A 27 -12.99 10.15 16.21
N THR A 28 -14.15 10.70 16.60
CA THR A 28 -14.54 10.81 18.02
C THR A 28 -14.66 9.45 18.68
N LEU A 29 -15.19 8.46 17.96
CA LEU A 29 -15.28 7.08 18.43
C LEU A 29 -13.88 6.46 18.61
N CYS A 30 -13.00 6.59 17.62
CA CYS A 30 -11.63 6.06 17.67
C CYS A 30 -10.74 6.74 18.73
N LYS A 31 -11.07 7.96 19.14
CA LYS A 31 -10.38 8.68 20.24
C LYS A 31 -10.70 8.11 21.63
N GLN A 32 -11.76 7.34 21.79
CA GLN A 32 -12.09 6.74 23.08
C GLN A 32 -10.96 5.80 23.54
N ALA A 33 -10.51 5.96 24.79
CA ALA A 33 -9.31 5.30 25.32
C ALA A 33 -9.28 3.77 25.10
N GLU A 34 -10.43 3.11 25.26
CA GLU A 34 -10.57 1.65 25.06
C GLU A 34 -10.33 1.25 23.59
N ILE A 35 -10.94 1.96 22.64
CA ILE A 35 -10.79 1.68 21.20
C ILE A 35 -9.37 2.03 20.75
N LYS A 36 -8.86 3.18 21.18
CA LYS A 36 -7.52 3.65 20.85
C LYS A 36 -6.43 2.69 21.32
N THR A 37 -6.56 2.16 22.54
CA THR A 37 -5.63 1.16 23.08
C THR A 37 -5.64 -0.11 22.22
N LEU A 38 -6.81 -0.59 21.79
CA LEU A 38 -6.91 -1.74 20.89
C LEU A 38 -6.26 -1.45 19.53
N ILE A 39 -6.47 -0.26 18.95
CA ILE A 39 -5.81 0.15 17.70
C ILE A 39 -4.28 0.15 17.88
N LYS A 40 -3.76 0.75 18.96
CA LYS A 40 -2.30 0.78 19.24
C LYS A 40 -1.69 -0.62 19.39
N ALA A 41 -2.47 -1.58 19.89
CA ALA A 41 -2.05 -2.98 20.03
C ALA A 41 -2.02 -3.74 18.69
N CYS A 42 -2.71 -3.24 17.67
CA CYS A 42 -2.68 -3.86 16.35
C CYS A 42 -1.29 -3.74 15.71
N ASP A 43 -0.90 -4.79 14.98
CA ASP A 43 0.36 -4.87 14.28
C ASP A 43 0.17 -4.50 12.81
N TYR A 44 0.51 -3.26 12.45
CA TYR A 44 0.39 -2.73 11.09
C TYR A 44 1.06 -3.63 10.04
N HIS A 45 2.27 -4.15 10.31
CA HIS A 45 2.95 -5.02 9.37
C HIS A 45 2.24 -6.36 9.20
N LYS A 46 1.70 -6.93 10.28
CA LYS A 46 0.83 -8.13 10.14
C LYS A 46 -0.45 -7.80 9.38
N MET A 47 -0.98 -6.59 9.53
CA MET A 47 -2.22 -6.16 8.89
C MET A 47 -2.07 -6.04 7.38
N ILE A 48 -0.98 -5.46 6.89
CA ILE A 48 -0.78 -5.19 5.46
C ILE A 48 0.02 -6.30 4.76
N TYR A 49 1.10 -6.80 5.36
CA TYR A 49 2.03 -7.67 4.63
C TYR A 49 1.70 -9.16 4.69
N LYS A 50 0.90 -9.62 5.67
CA LYS A 50 0.63 -11.06 5.81
C LYS A 50 -0.45 -11.61 4.86
N LYS A 51 -1.05 -10.82 3.96
CA LYS A 51 -2.01 -11.29 2.93
C LYS A 51 -3.10 -12.24 3.48
N PHE A 52 -3.49 -12.08 4.74
CA PHE A 52 -4.64 -12.76 5.34
C PHE A 52 -5.85 -11.83 5.22
N PRO A 53 -7.06 -12.36 4.99
CA PRO A 53 -8.27 -11.56 5.03
C PRO A 53 -8.31 -10.78 6.35
N TYR A 54 -8.43 -9.46 6.28
CA TYR A 54 -8.47 -8.58 7.45
C TYR A 54 -9.57 -8.99 8.45
N GLU A 55 -10.66 -9.58 7.94
CA GLU A 55 -11.79 -10.12 8.70
C GLU A 55 -11.43 -11.32 9.58
N GLU A 56 -10.22 -11.88 9.47
CA GLU A 56 -9.75 -12.99 10.29
C GLU A 56 -8.77 -12.56 11.39
N GLN A 57 -8.35 -11.29 11.38
CA GLN A 57 -7.38 -10.78 12.36
C GLN A 57 -8.06 -10.55 13.71
N LYS A 58 -7.62 -11.31 14.72
CA LYS A 58 -8.21 -11.29 16.07
C LYS A 58 -8.21 -9.88 16.67
N ASP A 59 -7.12 -9.15 16.52
CA ASP A 59 -6.96 -7.81 17.11
C ASP A 59 -7.96 -6.82 16.50
N TRP A 60 -8.15 -6.87 15.18
CA TRP A 60 -9.11 -6.01 14.49
C TRP A 60 -10.56 -6.34 14.85
N LYS A 61 -10.91 -7.62 15.01
CA LYS A 61 -12.23 -8.02 15.51
C LYS A 61 -12.54 -7.40 16.87
N LEU A 62 -11.55 -7.30 17.75
CA LEU A 62 -11.73 -6.63 19.05
C LEU A 62 -12.03 -5.14 18.89
N VAL A 63 -11.32 -4.44 17.99
CA VAL A 63 -11.59 -3.03 17.67
C VAL A 63 -13.02 -2.88 17.13
N GLN A 64 -13.45 -3.72 16.19
CA GLN A 64 -14.80 -3.68 15.62
C GLN A 64 -15.88 -3.95 16.67
N LEU A 65 -15.74 -5.01 17.47
CA LEU A 65 -16.68 -5.35 18.53
C LEU A 65 -16.83 -4.19 19.51
N LYS A 66 -15.70 -3.56 19.88
CA LYS A 66 -15.70 -2.45 20.79
C LYS A 66 -16.33 -1.19 20.20
N ALA A 67 -16.07 -0.91 18.92
CA ALA A 67 -16.74 0.16 18.20
C ALA A 67 -18.26 -0.05 18.15
N VAL A 68 -18.74 -1.26 17.86
CA VAL A 68 -20.17 -1.60 17.86
C VAL A 68 -20.82 -1.40 19.23
N GLU A 69 -20.16 -1.84 20.30
CA GLU A 69 -20.62 -1.63 21.68
C GLU A 69 -20.80 -0.13 21.97
N LYS A 70 -19.77 0.69 21.68
CA LYS A 70 -19.80 2.13 21.93
C LYS A 70 -20.80 2.86 21.03
N MET A 71 -20.95 2.48 19.77
CA MET A 71 -21.98 3.04 18.88
C MET A 71 -23.41 2.77 19.38
N SER A 72 -23.63 1.62 20.02
CA SER A 72 -24.93 1.26 20.58
C SER A 72 -25.32 2.16 21.77
N MET A 73 -24.33 2.69 22.50
CA MET A 73 -24.54 3.65 23.58
C MET A 73 -24.89 5.07 23.09
N VAL A 74 -24.51 5.42 21.86
CA VAL A 74 -24.66 6.79 21.29
C VAL A 74 -25.91 6.92 20.39
N CYS A 75 -26.79 5.91 20.39
CA CYS A 75 -28.05 5.92 19.61
C CYS A 75 -27.87 6.23 18.10
N ILE A 76 -26.75 5.82 17.49
CA ILE A 76 -26.52 6.03 16.06
C ILE A 76 -27.53 5.17 15.25
N PRO A 77 -28.24 5.74 14.25
CA PRO A 77 -29.14 4.99 13.37
C PRO A 77 -28.45 3.80 12.70
N GLU A 78 -29.16 2.67 12.57
CA GLU A 78 -28.59 1.42 12.05
C GLU A 78 -27.96 1.57 10.66
N LYS A 79 -28.60 2.32 9.76
CA LYS A 79 -28.06 2.62 8.42
C LYS A 79 -26.71 3.36 8.47
N LEU A 80 -26.50 4.20 9.49
CA LEU A 80 -25.24 4.92 9.67
C LEU A 80 -24.19 4.08 10.41
N ARG A 81 -24.60 3.13 11.26
CA ARG A 81 -23.67 2.24 11.99
C ARG A 81 -22.76 1.48 11.03
N LYS A 82 -23.31 0.94 9.95
CA LYS A 82 -22.51 0.22 8.94
C LYS A 82 -21.42 1.12 8.33
N ARG A 83 -21.80 2.32 7.90
CA ARG A 83 -20.87 3.30 7.31
C ARG A 83 -19.83 3.79 8.31
N VAL A 84 -20.23 4.08 9.54
CA VAL A 84 -19.29 4.44 10.61
C VAL A 84 -18.29 3.31 10.84
N LEU A 85 -18.74 2.05 10.90
CA LEU A 85 -17.86 0.90 11.12
C LEU A 85 -16.84 0.70 9.98
N GLU A 86 -17.26 0.93 8.72
CA GLU A 86 -16.35 0.94 7.55
C GLU A 86 -15.30 2.05 7.66
N MET A 87 -15.68 3.21 8.20
CA MET A 87 -14.75 4.32 8.42
C MET A 87 -13.85 4.13 9.64
N VAL A 88 -14.29 3.39 10.68
CA VAL A 88 -13.44 3.06 11.85
C VAL A 88 -12.16 2.38 11.37
N TRP A 89 -12.27 1.51 10.37
CA TRP A 89 -11.10 0.89 9.74
C TRP A 89 -10.15 1.93 9.13
N GLN A 90 -10.67 2.84 8.30
CA GLN A 90 -9.86 3.87 7.66
C GLN A 90 -9.14 4.76 8.68
N VAL A 91 -9.87 5.25 9.69
CA VAL A 91 -9.30 6.06 10.77
C VAL A 91 -8.25 5.28 11.56
N SER A 92 -8.49 4.00 11.82
CA SER A 92 -7.53 3.13 12.51
C SER A 92 -6.26 2.91 11.68
N LEU A 93 -6.40 2.73 10.37
CA LEU A 93 -5.26 2.62 9.45
C LEU A 93 -4.41 3.89 9.44
N GLU A 94 -5.01 5.08 9.45
CA GLU A 94 -4.26 6.34 9.53
C GLU A 94 -3.45 6.43 10.84
N ILE A 95 -4.05 6.05 11.98
CA ILE A 95 -3.36 5.99 13.28
C ILE A 95 -2.21 4.97 13.23
N LEU A 96 -2.45 3.79 12.67
CA LEU A 96 -1.44 2.74 12.57
C LEU A 96 -0.28 3.13 11.67
N LYS A 97 -0.53 3.75 10.52
CA LYS A 97 0.50 4.32 9.64
C LYS A 97 1.35 5.33 10.39
N TRP A 98 0.72 6.21 11.17
CA TRP A 98 1.44 7.18 11.98
C TRP A 98 2.35 6.49 13.00
N ILE A 99 1.82 5.51 13.74
CA ILE A 99 2.57 4.75 14.75
C ILE A 99 3.74 4.00 14.11
N ASP A 100 3.50 3.35 12.98
CA ASP A 100 4.50 2.58 12.26
C ASP A 100 5.70 3.47 11.88
N TYR A 101 5.40 4.61 11.27
CA TYR A 101 6.42 5.53 10.78
C TYR A 101 7.12 6.36 11.89
N HIS A 102 6.35 6.92 12.84
CA HIS A 102 6.92 7.84 13.83
C HIS A 102 7.33 7.16 15.14
N SER A 103 6.68 6.05 15.51
CA SER A 103 6.92 5.38 16.79
C SER A 103 7.78 4.13 16.64
N LYS A 104 7.41 3.21 15.73
CA LYS A 104 8.07 1.89 15.59
C LYS A 104 9.33 1.95 14.74
N ASN A 105 9.32 2.76 13.68
CA ASN A 105 10.53 3.01 12.92
C ASN A 105 11.51 3.81 13.80
N SER A 106 12.63 3.18 14.15
CA SER A 106 13.55 3.55 15.24
C SER A 106 14.14 4.97 15.17
N TYR A 107 13.97 5.68 14.05
CA TYR A 107 14.59 6.97 13.82
C TYR A 107 14.04 8.12 14.69
N LEU A 108 12.72 8.21 14.84
CA LEU A 108 12.05 9.24 15.64
C LEU A 108 11.73 8.74 17.05
N GLY A 109 11.13 7.54 17.15
CA GLY A 109 10.69 6.98 18.42
C GLY A 109 9.70 7.89 19.16
N ILE A 110 8.85 8.62 18.44
CA ILE A 110 7.82 9.51 18.98
C ILE A 110 6.55 8.70 19.14
N GLU A 111 6.04 8.59 20.37
CA GLU A 111 4.78 7.92 20.62
C GLU A 111 3.62 8.66 19.95
N ALA A 112 2.61 7.90 19.50
CA ALA A 112 1.41 8.49 18.94
C ALA A 112 0.71 9.40 19.98
N PRO A 113 0.46 10.68 19.63
CA PRO A 113 -0.10 11.67 20.54
C PRO A 113 -1.49 11.28 21.02
N ASP A 114 -1.95 11.97 22.08
CA ASP A 114 -3.29 11.72 22.58
C ASP A 114 -4.39 12.16 21.63
N ASP A 115 -4.16 13.29 20.98
CA ASP A 115 -5.03 13.88 19.99
C ASP A 115 -4.28 14.15 18.69
N PHE A 116 -4.71 13.45 17.63
CA PHE A 116 -4.32 13.77 16.26
C PHE A 116 -5.12 14.98 15.73
N CYS A 117 -4.50 15.78 14.88
CA CYS A 117 -5.20 16.72 14.03
C CYS A 117 -5.77 15.97 12.82
N TRP A 118 -7.06 16.14 12.54
CA TRP A 118 -7.76 15.42 11.47
C TRP A 118 -8.22 16.39 10.38
N THR A 119 -8.08 15.96 9.14
CA THR A 119 -8.71 16.65 7.99
C THR A 119 -10.22 16.38 7.99
N PRO A 120 -11.03 17.20 7.28
CA PRO A 120 -12.46 16.96 7.14
C PRO A 120 -12.83 15.59 6.57
N GLN A 121 -11.91 14.95 5.86
CA GLN A 121 -12.10 13.63 5.25
C GLN A 121 -11.73 12.48 6.19
N GLY A 122 -11.20 12.77 7.39
CA GLY A 122 -10.80 11.74 8.35
C GLY A 122 -9.41 11.16 8.10
N LYS A 123 -8.54 11.88 7.38
CA LYS A 123 -7.09 11.61 7.37
C LYS A 123 -6.40 12.38 8.49
N ILE A 124 -5.24 11.90 8.93
CA ILE A 124 -4.41 12.68 9.86
C ILE A 124 -3.79 13.84 9.08
N ASP A 125 -4.01 15.07 9.56
CA ASP A 125 -3.25 16.23 9.12
C ASP A 125 -1.87 16.13 9.77
N LYS A 126 -0.93 15.57 9.00
CA LYS A 126 0.40 15.22 9.52
C LYS A 126 1.19 16.44 9.95
N ARG A 127 1.11 17.54 9.19
CA ARG A 127 1.79 18.79 9.51
C ARG A 127 1.25 19.40 10.79
N ARG A 128 -0.07 19.57 10.91
CA ARG A 128 -0.68 20.14 12.12
C ARG A 128 -0.48 19.25 13.35
N THR A 129 -0.49 17.93 13.15
CA THR A 129 -0.16 16.98 14.22
C THR A 129 1.29 17.14 14.66
N ALA A 130 2.24 17.27 13.72
CA ALA A 130 3.64 17.51 14.04
C ALA A 130 3.84 18.83 14.79
N GLU A 131 3.21 19.92 14.35
CA GLU A 131 3.21 21.22 15.03
C GLU A 131 2.70 21.11 16.48
N ALA A 132 1.62 20.36 16.70
CA ALA A 132 1.09 20.12 18.05
C ALA A 132 2.07 19.34 18.94
N ILE A 133 2.71 18.30 18.39
CA ILE A 133 3.72 17.49 19.10
C ILE A 133 4.96 18.32 19.45
N ILE A 134 5.43 19.18 18.55
CA ILE A 134 6.62 20.00 18.77
C ILE A 134 6.43 21.02 19.91
N ARG A 135 5.20 21.49 20.12
CA ARG A 135 4.86 22.39 21.22
C ARG A 135 4.83 21.71 22.59
N ASP A 136 4.76 20.39 22.64
CA ASP A 136 4.81 19.63 23.89
C ASP A 136 6.25 19.54 24.42
N GLU A 137 6.56 20.34 25.44
CA GLU A 137 7.89 20.39 26.03
C GLU A 137 8.27 19.13 26.81
N SER A 138 7.31 18.24 27.12
CA SER A 138 7.60 16.93 27.73
C SER A 138 8.34 15.99 26.79
N ILE A 139 8.23 16.22 25.47
CA ILE A 139 8.92 15.43 24.45
C ILE A 139 10.38 15.88 24.34
N ASP A 140 11.29 14.90 24.27
CA ASP A 140 12.72 15.15 24.12
C ASP A 140 13.01 16.10 22.95
N ILE A 141 13.84 17.11 23.22
CA ILE A 141 14.12 18.19 22.28
C ILE A 141 14.75 17.68 20.97
N LYS A 142 15.52 16.58 20.99
CA LYS A 142 16.09 15.98 19.78
C LYS A 142 14.99 15.42 18.90
N LYS A 143 14.00 14.74 19.48
CA LYS A 143 12.87 14.18 18.75
C LYS A 143 12.02 15.27 18.12
N ARG A 144 11.72 16.33 18.89
CA ARG A 144 11.00 17.51 18.37
C ARG A 144 11.75 18.18 17.23
N TYR A 145 13.07 18.34 17.35
CA TYR A 145 13.90 18.91 16.29
C TYR A 145 13.86 18.06 15.01
N LYS A 146 14.06 16.74 15.11
CA LYS A 146 13.94 15.83 13.96
C LYS A 146 12.57 15.93 13.29
N LEU A 147 11.49 15.95 14.09
CA LEU A 147 10.14 16.06 13.58
C LEU A 147 9.91 17.40 12.85
N ALA A 148 10.42 18.51 13.42
CA ALA A 148 10.34 19.82 12.79
C ALA A 148 11.05 19.85 11.43
N CYS A 149 12.23 19.23 11.31
CA CYS A 149 12.95 19.09 10.05
C CYS A 149 12.17 18.27 9.01
N LEU A 150 11.59 17.14 9.41
CA LEU A 150 10.84 16.27 8.49
C LEU A 150 9.58 16.96 7.93
N TYR A 151 8.95 17.85 8.69
CA TYR A 151 7.77 18.59 8.25
C TYR A 151 8.06 20.03 7.80
N CYS A 152 9.35 20.37 7.62
CA CYS A 152 9.81 21.68 7.14
C CYS A 152 9.23 22.88 7.93
N LEU A 153 9.21 22.77 9.26
CA LEU A 153 8.70 23.80 10.17
C LEU A 153 9.80 24.79 10.54
N GLU A 154 10.24 25.60 9.57
CA GLU A 154 11.46 26.42 9.64
C GLU A 154 11.63 27.22 10.94
N ASP A 155 10.59 27.94 11.38
CA ASP A 155 10.63 28.73 12.61
C ASP A 155 10.89 27.85 13.85
N ASP A 156 10.18 26.74 13.96
CA ASP A 156 10.37 25.78 15.05
C ASP A 156 11.76 25.15 15.00
N ILE A 157 12.29 24.85 13.81
CA ILE A 157 13.64 24.29 13.66
C ILE A 157 14.68 25.25 14.24
N ARG A 158 14.61 26.56 13.91
CA ARG A 158 15.53 27.59 14.44
C ARG A 158 15.40 27.71 15.96
N ILE A 159 14.18 27.82 16.48
CA ILE A 159 13.90 27.94 17.92
C ILE A 159 14.42 26.72 18.69
N LEU A 160 14.14 25.50 18.20
CA LEU A 160 14.59 24.27 18.83
C LEU A 160 16.12 24.14 18.78
N TRP A 161 16.74 24.50 17.65
CA TRP A 161 18.18 24.51 17.51
C TRP A 161 18.82 25.42 18.56
N GLU A 162 18.35 26.66 18.69
CA GLU A 162 18.83 27.63 19.68
C GLU A 162 18.69 27.12 21.11
N LYS A 163 17.53 26.53 21.46
CA LYS A 163 17.28 25.93 22.78
C LYS A 163 18.16 24.71 23.08
N MET A 164 18.63 23.98 22.07
CA MET A 164 19.47 22.79 22.29
C MET A 164 20.87 23.16 22.81
N ARG A 165 21.33 22.45 23.85
CA ARG A 165 22.70 22.55 24.36
C ARG A 165 23.71 22.11 23.30
N ARG A 166 24.92 22.68 23.33
CA ARG A 166 26.02 22.32 22.41
C ARG A 166 26.31 20.81 22.36
N THR A 167 26.28 20.12 23.50
CA THR A 167 26.49 18.67 23.57
C THR A 167 25.40 17.88 22.85
N THR A 168 24.15 18.34 22.93
CA THR A 168 23.00 17.78 22.22
C THR A 168 23.15 17.99 20.71
N ARG A 169 23.55 19.20 20.28
CA ARG A 169 23.73 19.54 18.86
C ARG A 169 24.77 18.67 18.16
N ARG A 170 25.82 18.21 18.86
CA ARG A 170 26.85 17.30 18.31
C ARG A 170 26.30 15.98 17.76
N ALA A 171 25.09 15.58 18.14
CA ALA A 171 24.44 14.40 17.57
C ALA A 171 23.92 14.61 16.14
N PHE A 172 23.86 15.86 15.66
CA PHE A 172 23.25 16.25 14.38
C PHE A 172 24.25 16.83 13.38
N HIS A 173 25.48 17.10 13.79
CA HIS A 173 26.51 17.65 12.90
C HIS A 173 27.85 16.99 13.17
N ASN A 174 28.59 16.74 12.09
CA ASN A 174 29.98 16.36 12.14
C ASN A 174 30.77 17.46 11.42
N GLY A 175 31.66 18.14 12.13
CA GLY A 175 32.42 19.27 11.58
C GLY A 175 33.41 18.91 10.47
N ARG A 176 33.56 17.62 10.13
CA ARG A 176 34.44 17.14 9.05
C ARG A 176 33.68 16.71 7.81
N ASP A 177 32.53 16.04 7.97
CA ASP A 177 31.77 15.46 6.85
C ASP A 177 30.31 15.15 7.27
N PRO A 178 29.29 15.77 6.64
CA PRO A 178 27.88 15.45 6.88
C PRO A 178 27.51 14.00 6.60
N LYS A 179 28.21 13.29 5.71
CA LYS A 179 27.92 11.88 5.37
C LYS A 179 28.16 10.93 6.53
N LEU A 180 29.00 11.35 7.48
CA LEU A 180 29.26 10.61 8.71
C LEU A 180 28.20 10.85 9.79
N VAL A 181 27.20 11.70 9.52
CA VAL A 181 26.10 11.95 10.43
C VAL A 181 25.01 10.91 10.17
N GLU A 182 24.77 10.03 11.13
CA GLU A 182 23.69 9.04 11.11
C GLU A 182 22.32 9.71 11.36
N GLN A 183 21.91 10.61 10.46
CA GLN A 183 20.62 11.28 10.47
C GLN A 183 19.93 11.18 9.10
N HIS A 184 18.63 11.42 9.09
CA HIS A 184 17.82 11.51 7.87
C HIS A 184 18.26 12.70 7.02
N GLY A 185 18.22 12.58 5.69
CA GLY A 185 18.71 13.60 4.75
C GLY A 185 18.15 15.00 5.02
N LEU A 186 16.83 15.11 5.24
CA LEU A 186 16.20 16.37 5.66
C LEU A 186 16.72 16.96 6.98
N VAL A 187 17.06 16.12 7.96
CA VAL A 187 17.65 16.60 9.23
C VAL A 187 19.07 17.10 9.00
N ILE A 188 19.84 16.42 8.15
CA ILE A 188 21.17 16.87 7.74
C ILE A 188 21.05 18.23 7.05
N TYR A 189 20.22 18.33 6.00
CA TYR A 189 19.96 19.56 5.27
C TYR A 189 19.66 20.74 6.21
N TRP A 190 18.65 20.61 7.06
CA TRP A 190 18.24 21.68 7.96
C TRP A 190 19.32 22.07 8.97
N THR A 191 20.08 21.09 9.46
CA THR A 191 21.12 21.31 10.45
C THR A 191 22.30 22.12 9.90
N TYR A 192 22.67 21.88 8.64
CA TYR A 192 23.74 22.67 8.00
C TYR A 192 23.22 24.01 7.47
N PHE A 193 21.98 24.06 6.95
CA PHE A 193 21.33 25.29 6.50
C PHE A 193 21.26 26.35 7.62
N ILE A 194 20.83 25.97 8.83
CA ILE A 194 20.67 26.91 9.95
C ILE A 194 21.99 27.31 10.60
N GLN A 195 23.03 26.49 10.50
CA GLN A 195 24.32 26.80 11.11
C GLN A 195 25.07 27.92 10.39
N GLU A 196 24.68 28.28 9.17
CA GLU A 196 25.40 29.22 8.30
C GLU A 196 26.90 28.90 8.19
N VAL A 197 27.29 27.65 8.44
CA VAL A 197 28.69 27.23 8.43
C VAL A 197 29.16 27.26 6.99
N PRO A 198 30.20 28.06 6.65
CA PRO A 198 30.87 27.93 5.38
C PRO A 198 31.46 26.53 5.31
N LEU A 199 30.87 25.70 4.46
CA LEU A 199 31.38 24.37 4.20
C LEU A 199 32.71 24.54 3.46
N ASP A 200 33.74 23.83 3.89
CA ASP A 200 35.00 23.78 3.15
C ASP A 200 34.69 23.18 1.76
N HIS A 201 34.73 24.02 0.72
CA HIS A 201 34.35 23.65 -0.63
C HIS A 201 35.13 22.44 -1.16
N ASN A 202 36.31 22.16 -0.59
CA ASN A 202 37.16 21.02 -0.96
C ASN A 202 36.60 19.65 -0.51
N VAL A 203 35.58 19.60 0.36
CA VAL A 203 34.93 18.34 0.79
C VAL A 203 33.73 17.99 -0.10
N PHE A 204 33.22 18.96 -0.87
CA PHE A 204 31.96 18.85 -1.63
C PHE A 204 32.15 18.96 -3.16
N GLU A 205 33.35 18.74 -3.68
CA GLU A 205 33.67 18.98 -5.10
C GLU A 205 32.87 18.13 -6.11
N GLU A 206 32.02 17.19 -5.69
CA GLU A 206 31.21 16.40 -6.63
C GLU A 206 29.69 16.48 -6.47
N HIS A 207 29.12 16.99 -5.36
CA HIS A 207 27.65 17.02 -5.23
C HIS A 207 27.08 18.19 -4.41
N ASP A 208 26.00 18.73 -4.98
CA ASP A 208 25.08 19.75 -4.51
C ASP A 208 24.22 19.27 -3.30
N GLU A 209 24.86 18.56 -2.34
CA GLU A 209 24.21 17.75 -1.27
C GLU A 209 23.47 18.56 -0.19
N LEU A 210 23.50 19.89 -0.28
CA LEU A 210 22.79 20.79 0.64
C LEU A 210 21.98 21.84 -0.11
N SER A 211 21.70 21.61 -1.39
CA SER A 211 20.77 22.46 -2.15
C SER A 211 19.32 22.08 -1.87
N ASN A 212 18.42 22.97 -2.29
CA ASN A 212 16.98 22.66 -2.30
C ASN A 212 16.69 21.46 -3.22
N VAL A 213 17.52 21.22 -4.25
CA VAL A 213 17.39 20.06 -5.15
C VAL A 213 17.61 18.76 -4.37
N TYR A 214 18.68 18.67 -3.58
CA TYR A 214 18.94 17.51 -2.73
C TYR A 214 17.80 17.27 -1.73
N ALA A 215 17.38 18.31 -1.01
CA ALA A 215 16.31 18.18 -0.01
C ALA A 215 14.96 17.77 -0.65
N PHE A 216 14.66 18.30 -1.82
CA PHE A 216 13.52 17.90 -2.63
C PHE A 216 13.60 16.41 -3.01
N GLN A 217 14.74 15.95 -3.54
CA GLN A 217 14.94 14.54 -3.92
C GLN A 217 14.75 13.62 -2.72
N CYS A 218 15.39 13.91 -1.58
CA CYS A 218 15.20 13.12 -0.35
C CYS A 218 13.71 13.03 0.02
N ALA A 219 13.03 14.17 0.11
CA ALA A 219 11.62 14.20 0.47
C ALA A 219 10.73 13.45 -0.52
N ALA A 220 10.93 13.65 -1.82
CA ALA A 220 10.11 13.04 -2.86
C ALA A 220 10.29 11.51 -2.89
N LEU A 221 11.55 11.05 -2.84
CA LEU A 221 11.89 9.63 -2.94
C LEU A 221 11.47 8.82 -1.71
N GLU A 222 11.47 9.44 -0.53
CA GLU A 222 11.05 8.78 0.72
C GLU A 222 9.53 8.79 0.91
N GLY A 223 8.77 9.49 0.06
CA GLY A 223 7.31 9.63 0.16
C GLY A 223 6.85 10.78 1.07
N ASN A 224 7.73 11.71 1.43
CA ASN A 224 7.36 12.89 2.21
C ASN A 224 6.81 14.00 1.31
N LYS A 225 5.56 13.84 0.85
CA LYS A 225 4.92 14.83 -0.03
C LYS A 225 4.95 16.26 0.53
N ILE A 226 4.75 16.44 1.84
CA ILE A 226 4.71 17.78 2.46
C ILE A 226 6.06 18.48 2.33
N ALA A 227 7.16 17.76 2.61
CA ALA A 227 8.49 18.32 2.43
C ALA A 227 8.84 18.48 0.95
N ALA A 228 8.40 17.57 0.08
CA ALA A 228 8.63 17.66 -1.37
C ALA A 228 7.98 18.93 -1.94
N GLU A 229 6.71 19.21 -1.62
CA GLU A 229 6.03 20.45 -1.99
C GLU A 229 6.78 21.69 -1.45
N TYR A 230 7.20 21.65 -0.18
CA TYR A 230 7.93 22.75 0.44
C TYR A 230 9.24 23.12 -0.30
N PHE A 231 10.04 22.13 -0.67
CA PHE A 231 11.30 22.36 -1.37
C PHE A 231 11.08 22.65 -2.85
N TYR A 232 10.06 22.05 -3.47
CA TYR A 232 9.69 22.34 -4.85
C TYR A 232 9.43 23.83 -5.07
N GLU A 233 8.69 24.49 -4.18
CA GLU A 233 8.44 25.94 -4.26
C GLU A 233 9.70 26.80 -4.18
N ARG A 234 10.81 26.25 -3.70
CA ARG A 234 12.12 26.93 -3.57
C ARG A 234 13.09 26.62 -4.71
N LEU A 235 12.69 25.75 -5.63
CA LEU A 235 13.47 25.45 -6.83
C LEU A 235 13.24 26.50 -7.91
N THR A 236 14.30 26.85 -8.62
CA THR A 236 14.23 27.60 -9.87
C THR A 236 13.53 26.78 -10.96
N TYR A 237 13.10 27.44 -12.02
CA TYR A 237 12.44 26.77 -13.15
C TYR A 237 13.32 25.66 -13.77
N ASP A 238 14.61 25.92 -13.96
CA ASP A 238 15.54 24.96 -14.55
C ASP A 238 15.81 23.77 -13.63
N GLU A 239 15.92 24.01 -12.32
CA GLU A 239 16.05 22.95 -11.31
C GLU A 239 14.80 22.07 -11.25
N LYS A 240 13.60 22.67 -11.28
CA LYS A 240 12.33 21.90 -11.32
C LYS A 240 12.31 20.95 -12.51
N LYS A 241 12.70 21.44 -13.69
CA LYS A 241 12.72 20.65 -14.92
C LYS A 241 13.77 19.54 -14.88
N SER A 242 14.95 19.81 -14.30
CA SER A 242 16.04 18.82 -14.24
C SER A 242 15.82 17.72 -13.22
N VAL A 243 15.04 17.95 -12.15
CA VAL A 243 14.95 17.02 -11.01
C VAL A 243 13.75 16.08 -11.04
N ILE A 244 12.60 16.49 -11.59
CA ILE A 244 11.34 15.73 -11.47
C ILE A 244 11.46 14.37 -12.18
N VAL A 245 11.87 14.36 -13.46
CA VAL A 245 11.94 13.12 -14.24
C VAL A 245 12.88 12.12 -13.57
N PRO A 246 14.15 12.44 -13.23
CA PRO A 246 15.04 11.52 -12.52
C PRO A 246 14.48 10.95 -11.22
N CYS A 247 13.70 11.73 -10.46
CA CYS A 247 13.03 11.20 -9.26
C CYS A 247 12.02 10.10 -9.62
N ILE A 248 11.21 10.31 -10.66
CA ILE A 248 10.24 9.31 -11.12
C ILE A 248 10.97 8.05 -11.63
N GLU A 249 12.06 8.22 -12.39
CA GLU A 249 12.84 7.08 -12.89
C GLU A 249 13.42 6.26 -11.73
N TYR A 250 13.98 6.93 -10.71
CA TYR A 250 14.49 6.28 -9.52
C TYR A 250 13.40 5.50 -8.79
N LEU A 251 12.22 6.09 -8.62
CA LEU A 251 11.07 5.42 -8.01
C LEU A 251 10.57 4.23 -8.82
N ALA A 252 10.68 4.28 -10.15
CA ALA A 252 10.26 3.21 -11.04
C ALA A 252 11.24 2.03 -11.04
N MET A 253 12.55 2.31 -10.99
CA MET A 253 13.59 1.30 -10.89
C MET A 253 13.55 0.56 -9.53
N GLY A 254 12.95 1.18 -8.52
CA GLY A 254 12.92 0.70 -7.15
C GLY A 254 14.25 1.02 -6.44
N PRO A 255 14.22 1.51 -5.20
CA PRO A 255 15.45 1.80 -4.48
C PRO A 255 16.29 0.53 -4.36
N ASN A 256 17.59 0.65 -4.62
CA ASN A 256 18.53 -0.44 -4.39
C ASN A 256 18.47 -0.80 -2.88
N PRO A 257 18.27 -2.07 -2.51
CA PRO A 257 18.24 -2.48 -1.10
C PRO A 257 19.47 -2.01 -0.29
N SER A 258 20.61 -1.78 -0.95
CA SER A 258 21.83 -1.29 -0.31
C SER A 258 21.88 0.24 -0.11
N THR A 259 21.04 1.02 -0.80
CA THR A 259 20.95 2.49 -0.64
C THR A 259 19.70 2.92 0.12
N GLN A 260 18.89 1.97 0.56
CA GLN A 260 17.62 2.25 1.22
C GLN A 260 17.91 2.85 2.60
N THR A 261 17.54 4.12 2.79
CA THR A 261 17.52 4.72 4.11
C THR A 261 16.53 3.91 4.97
N TYR A 262 16.81 3.78 6.27
CA TYR A 262 15.98 3.01 7.21
C TYR A 262 14.55 3.55 7.38
N ILE A 263 14.15 4.58 6.61
CA ILE A 263 13.01 5.45 6.89
C ILE A 263 12.23 5.73 5.59
N ASN A 264 11.42 4.77 5.15
CA ASN A 264 10.45 5.02 4.08
C ASN A 264 9.10 5.39 4.69
N PHE A 265 8.44 6.42 4.14
CA PHE A 265 7.03 6.65 4.46
C PHE A 265 6.19 5.45 3.98
N PRO A 266 5.00 5.25 4.58
CA PRO A 266 4.04 4.28 4.08
C PRO A 266 3.84 4.39 2.56
N GLU A 267 3.66 3.26 1.88
CA GLU A 267 3.53 3.18 0.42
C GLU A 267 2.49 4.16 -0.18
N GLN A 268 1.43 4.48 0.55
CA GLN A 268 0.44 5.46 0.10
C GLN A 268 1.01 6.88 0.01
N ASP A 269 1.90 7.25 0.92
CA ASP A 269 2.55 8.54 0.90
C ASP A 269 3.54 8.64 -0.27
N LEU A 270 4.20 7.52 -0.60
CA LEU A 270 4.99 7.42 -1.83
C LEU A 270 4.12 7.61 -3.07
N ASN A 271 2.94 7.00 -3.13
CA ASN A 271 1.98 7.22 -4.22
C ASN A 271 1.52 8.67 -4.30
N ASP A 272 1.36 9.35 -3.16
CA ASP A 272 1.05 10.78 -3.12
C ASP A 272 2.21 11.63 -3.66
N SER A 273 3.47 11.28 -3.35
CA SER A 273 4.66 11.92 -3.94
C SER A 273 4.76 11.68 -5.45
N VAL A 274 4.57 10.44 -5.93
CA VAL A 274 4.58 10.12 -7.37
C VAL A 274 3.53 10.93 -8.13
N TYR A 275 2.30 11.00 -7.59
CA TYR A 275 1.24 11.81 -8.19
C TYR A 275 1.64 13.28 -8.25
N PHE A 276 2.19 13.82 -7.16
CA PHE A 276 2.68 15.19 -7.12
C PHE A 276 3.74 15.43 -8.21
N LEU A 277 4.80 14.62 -8.26
CA LEU A 277 5.84 14.72 -9.29
C LEU A 277 5.25 14.69 -10.72
N PHE A 278 4.39 13.72 -11.00
CA PHE A 278 3.75 13.59 -12.31
C PHE A 278 2.89 14.80 -12.67
N SER A 279 2.20 15.40 -11.68
CA SER A 279 1.38 16.60 -11.89
C SER A 279 2.17 17.86 -12.20
N GLN A 280 3.47 17.89 -11.84
CA GLN A 280 4.34 19.04 -12.05
C GLN A 280 5.03 19.05 -13.43
N LEU A 281 4.93 17.96 -14.19
CA LEU A 281 5.52 17.85 -15.53
C LEU A 281 4.71 18.64 -16.56
N ASP A 282 5.35 19.08 -17.64
CA ASP A 282 4.64 19.58 -18.82
C ASP A 282 4.00 18.43 -19.63
N GLU A 283 3.19 18.76 -20.65
CA GLU A 283 2.44 17.74 -21.39
C GLU A 283 3.36 16.77 -22.16
N GLU A 284 4.48 17.25 -22.68
CA GLU A 284 5.43 16.43 -23.45
C GLU A 284 6.16 15.45 -22.53
N ASP A 285 6.68 15.94 -21.41
CA ASP A 285 7.41 15.11 -20.44
C ASP A 285 6.47 14.13 -19.74
N ARG A 286 5.20 14.51 -19.49
CA ARG A 286 4.18 13.56 -18.99
C ARG A 286 3.97 12.39 -19.94
N ALA A 287 3.88 12.63 -21.24
CA ALA A 287 3.69 11.56 -22.21
C ALA A 287 4.88 10.59 -22.20
N LYS A 288 6.12 11.11 -22.20
CA LYS A 288 7.36 10.30 -22.14
C LYS A 288 7.48 9.50 -20.85
N VAL A 289 7.19 10.13 -19.71
CA VAL A 289 7.21 9.47 -18.40
C VAL A 289 6.15 8.38 -18.36
N PHE A 290 4.96 8.63 -18.91
CA PHE A 290 3.91 7.61 -18.95
C PHE A 290 4.30 6.43 -19.85
N GLU A 291 4.85 6.71 -21.02
CA GLU A 291 5.35 5.68 -21.95
C GLU A 291 6.40 4.77 -21.29
N SER A 292 7.29 5.34 -20.48
CA SER A 292 8.37 4.60 -19.83
C SER A 292 7.97 3.94 -18.51
N TYR A 293 7.05 4.57 -17.76
CA TYR A 293 6.78 4.26 -16.34
C TYR A 293 5.29 4.19 -16.02
N SER A 294 4.46 3.73 -16.96
CA SER A 294 3.00 3.67 -16.85
C SER A 294 2.50 2.97 -15.58
N LEU A 295 3.15 1.88 -15.16
CA LEU A 295 2.83 1.16 -13.93
C LEU A 295 2.89 2.06 -12.69
N LEU A 296 4.01 2.78 -12.52
CA LEU A 296 4.24 3.64 -11.36
C LEU A 296 3.21 4.77 -11.33
N VAL A 297 2.97 5.41 -12.48
CA VAL A 297 2.00 6.50 -12.59
C VAL A 297 0.60 5.99 -12.27
N LEU A 298 0.14 4.89 -12.88
CA LEU A 298 -1.20 4.33 -12.64
C LEU A 298 -1.41 3.89 -11.19
N LYS A 299 -0.38 3.32 -10.55
CA LYS A 299 -0.43 2.95 -9.13
C LYS A 299 -0.68 4.17 -8.23
N SER A 300 -0.17 5.35 -8.59
CA SER A 300 -0.42 6.59 -7.85
C SER A 300 -1.90 7.02 -7.83
N PHE A 301 -2.68 6.61 -8.84
CA PHE A 301 -4.12 6.84 -8.95
C PHE A 301 -4.96 5.83 -8.16
N LEU A 302 -4.38 4.73 -7.66
CA LEU A 302 -5.07 3.76 -6.80
C LEU A 302 -5.21 4.22 -5.34
N SER A 303 -4.66 5.38 -5.00
CA SER A 303 -4.72 5.95 -3.64
C SER A 303 -5.83 6.98 -3.51
N TRP A 304 -6.50 7.02 -2.36
CA TRP A 304 -7.67 7.86 -2.18
C TRP A 304 -7.33 9.35 -2.14
N PRO A 305 -8.13 10.20 -2.83
CA PRO A 305 -9.41 9.93 -3.50
C PRO A 305 -9.34 9.65 -5.01
N ARG A 306 -8.15 9.42 -5.57
CA ARG A 306 -7.89 9.47 -7.01
C ARG A 306 -8.41 8.26 -7.79
N GLN A 307 -8.84 7.19 -7.11
CA GLN A 307 -9.34 5.97 -7.77
C GLN A 307 -10.54 6.26 -8.67
N LYS A 308 -11.32 7.30 -8.35
CA LYS A 308 -12.48 7.74 -9.13
C LYS A 308 -12.14 8.16 -10.57
N VAL A 309 -10.90 8.57 -10.83
CA VAL A 309 -10.43 8.93 -12.19
C VAL A 309 -9.44 7.92 -12.76
N PHE A 310 -9.20 6.81 -12.05
CA PHE A 310 -8.26 5.78 -12.48
C PHE A 310 -8.60 5.22 -13.86
N MET A 311 -9.88 4.86 -14.08
CA MET A 311 -10.31 4.29 -15.37
C MET A 311 -10.26 5.27 -16.53
N GLU A 312 -10.48 6.56 -16.25
CA GLU A 312 -10.28 7.62 -17.25
C GLU A 312 -8.82 7.74 -17.65
N MET A 313 -7.91 7.68 -16.68
CA MET A 313 -6.47 7.69 -16.92
C MET A 313 -6.05 6.47 -17.77
N VAL A 314 -6.48 5.27 -17.37
CA VAL A 314 -6.23 4.03 -18.11
C VAL A 314 -6.74 4.11 -19.55
N GLY A 315 -7.94 4.68 -19.75
CA GLY A 315 -8.56 4.81 -21.07
C GLY A 315 -7.70 5.59 -22.07
N LEU A 316 -6.94 6.57 -21.59
CA LEU A 316 -6.02 7.36 -22.42
C LEU A 316 -4.70 6.66 -22.70
N THR A 317 -4.36 5.62 -21.93
CA THR A 317 -2.99 5.13 -21.86
C THR A 317 -2.83 3.63 -22.04
N TRP A 318 -3.88 2.92 -22.48
CA TRP A 318 -3.79 1.49 -22.78
C TRP A 318 -2.58 1.13 -23.66
N GLN A 319 -2.28 1.94 -24.66
CA GLN A 319 -1.16 1.70 -25.59
C GLN A 319 0.23 1.72 -24.93
N TYR A 320 0.36 2.37 -23.78
CA TYR A 320 1.62 2.52 -23.04
C TYR A 320 1.77 1.52 -21.89
N LEU A 321 0.76 0.68 -21.64
CA LEU A 321 0.76 -0.24 -20.51
C LEU A 321 1.24 -1.62 -20.97
N PRO A 322 2.44 -2.11 -20.58
CA PRO A 322 2.85 -3.47 -20.90
C PRO A 322 1.90 -4.53 -20.30
N GLU A 323 1.79 -5.68 -20.96
CA GLU A 323 0.90 -6.77 -20.48
C GLU A 323 1.28 -7.28 -19.09
N LYS A 324 2.58 -7.27 -18.77
CA LYS A 324 3.11 -7.61 -17.45
C LYS A 324 2.61 -6.62 -16.38
N ASP A 325 2.68 -5.33 -16.68
CA ASP A 325 2.32 -4.26 -15.76
C ASP A 325 0.81 -4.19 -15.52
N PHE A 326 0.01 -4.50 -16.53
CA PHE A 326 -1.43 -4.74 -16.36
C PHE A 326 -1.72 -5.83 -15.33
N GLY A 327 -0.98 -6.95 -15.36
CA GLY A 327 -1.09 -7.98 -14.34
C GLY A 327 -0.80 -7.41 -12.95
N ILE A 328 0.32 -6.67 -12.81
CA ILE A 328 0.70 -6.05 -11.54
C ILE A 328 -0.41 -5.13 -11.03
N LEU A 329 -0.96 -4.25 -11.88
CA LEU A 329 -2.07 -3.37 -11.51
C LEU A 329 -3.32 -4.14 -11.09
N LEU A 330 -3.68 -5.26 -11.74
CA LEU A 330 -4.79 -6.10 -11.28
C LEU A 330 -4.57 -6.63 -9.87
N LEU A 331 -3.34 -7.07 -9.56
CA LEU A 331 -3.00 -7.52 -8.21
C LEU A 331 -3.03 -6.38 -7.20
N GLU A 332 -2.60 -5.17 -7.57
CA GLU A 332 -2.63 -3.98 -6.72
C GLU A 332 -4.07 -3.51 -6.44
N ILE A 333 -4.96 -3.53 -7.44
CA ILE A 333 -6.38 -3.22 -7.22
C ILE A 333 -6.99 -4.26 -6.30
N LEU A 334 -6.72 -5.54 -6.57
CA LEU A 334 -7.24 -6.63 -5.75
C LEU A 334 -6.69 -6.54 -4.33
N SER A 335 -5.39 -6.33 -4.14
CA SER A 335 -4.76 -6.23 -2.81
C SER A 335 -5.41 -5.15 -1.97
N LYS A 336 -5.80 -4.00 -2.55
CA LYS A 336 -6.55 -2.97 -1.81
C LYS A 336 -7.88 -3.49 -1.24
N ASP A 337 -8.65 -4.25 -2.01
CA ASP A 337 -9.88 -4.89 -1.50
C ASP A 337 -9.56 -5.89 -0.37
N LEU A 338 -8.51 -6.68 -0.56
CA LEU A 338 -8.08 -7.73 0.37
C LEU A 338 -7.52 -7.18 1.69
N ASP A 339 -6.82 -6.06 1.62
CA ASP A 339 -6.30 -5.30 2.75
C ASP A 339 -7.43 -4.52 3.44
N GLY A 340 -8.69 -4.68 2.97
CA GLY A 340 -9.87 -4.14 3.61
C GLY A 340 -10.09 -2.66 3.35
N TYR A 341 -9.40 -2.06 2.38
CA TYR A 341 -9.66 -0.66 2.03
C TYR A 341 -11.12 -0.50 1.58
N LYS A 342 -11.83 0.46 2.21
CA LYS A 342 -13.25 0.80 1.98
C LYS A 342 -13.42 2.25 1.52
N ASP A 343 -12.30 2.91 1.21
CA ASP A 343 -12.25 4.26 0.66
C ASP A 343 -12.70 4.29 -0.82
N PHE A 344 -12.69 3.13 -1.49
CA PHE A 344 -13.24 2.93 -2.83
C PHE A 344 -13.77 1.49 -3.01
N ASN A 345 -14.63 1.26 -4.01
CA ASN A 345 -15.07 -0.09 -4.38
C ASN A 345 -14.05 -0.74 -5.32
N TYR A 346 -12.96 -1.24 -4.77
CA TYR A 346 -11.88 -1.86 -5.56
C TYR A 346 -12.32 -3.12 -6.29
N ARG A 347 -13.35 -3.83 -5.80
CA ARG A 347 -13.91 -4.97 -6.51
C ARG A 347 -14.61 -4.56 -7.81
N GLU A 348 -15.39 -3.47 -7.79
CA GLU A 348 -15.96 -2.87 -9.00
C GLU A 348 -14.87 -2.31 -9.91
N LEU A 349 -13.84 -1.65 -9.34
CA LEU A 349 -12.70 -1.16 -10.11
C LEU A 349 -11.97 -2.29 -10.83
N PHE A 350 -11.73 -3.40 -10.13
CA PHE A 350 -11.09 -4.59 -10.69
C PHE A 350 -11.91 -5.15 -11.85
N LEU A 351 -13.23 -5.25 -11.67
CA LEU A 351 -14.18 -5.69 -12.68
C LEU A 351 -14.09 -4.82 -13.93
N GLU A 352 -14.22 -3.51 -13.76
CA GLU A 352 -14.21 -2.54 -14.84
C GLU A 352 -12.87 -2.56 -15.59
N PHE A 353 -11.75 -2.57 -14.84
CA PHE A 353 -10.41 -2.63 -15.41
C PHE A 353 -10.16 -3.93 -16.18
N TRP A 354 -10.63 -5.06 -15.66
CA TRP A 354 -10.57 -6.33 -16.37
C TRP A 354 -11.44 -6.32 -17.63
N ASP A 355 -12.69 -5.89 -17.53
CA ASP A 355 -13.64 -5.99 -18.63
C ASP A 355 -13.26 -5.11 -19.82
N THR A 356 -12.80 -3.88 -19.54
CA THR A 356 -12.35 -2.91 -20.54
C THR A 356 -10.97 -3.22 -21.13
N SER A 357 -10.21 -4.15 -20.52
CA SER A 357 -8.86 -4.48 -21.01
C SER A 357 -8.84 -5.13 -22.41
N PRO A 358 -7.85 -4.79 -23.26
CA PRO A 358 -7.76 -5.39 -24.58
C PRO A 358 -7.56 -6.92 -24.54
N PRO A 359 -8.03 -7.67 -25.55
CA PRO A 359 -7.96 -9.14 -25.54
C PRO A 359 -6.54 -9.73 -25.42
N SER A 360 -5.50 -9.00 -25.85
CA SER A 360 -4.10 -9.39 -25.71
C SER A 360 -3.70 -9.57 -24.24
N TYR A 361 -4.05 -8.61 -23.37
CA TYR A 361 -3.80 -8.66 -21.93
C TYR A 361 -4.46 -9.86 -21.26
N LYS A 362 -5.73 -10.13 -21.58
CA LYS A 362 -6.43 -11.31 -21.07
C LYS A 362 -5.72 -12.59 -21.53
N ARG A 363 -5.29 -12.67 -22.80
CA ARG A 363 -4.51 -13.81 -23.30
C ARG A 363 -3.19 -13.96 -22.56
N PHE A 364 -2.46 -12.87 -22.32
CA PHE A 364 -1.22 -12.86 -21.55
C PHE A 364 -1.41 -13.45 -20.16
N ILE A 365 -2.37 -12.94 -19.39
CA ILE A 365 -2.70 -13.46 -18.04
C ILE A 365 -3.10 -14.94 -18.10
N ASN A 366 -3.69 -15.38 -19.20
CA ASN A 366 -4.09 -16.78 -19.38
C ASN A 366 -2.94 -17.70 -19.79
N SER A 367 -1.94 -17.20 -20.52
CA SER A 367 -0.76 -17.96 -20.93
C SER A 367 0.37 -17.94 -19.91
N GLU A 368 0.52 -16.83 -19.18
CA GLU A 368 1.54 -16.68 -18.16
C GLU A 368 1.16 -17.55 -16.95
N THR A 369 2.10 -18.39 -16.53
CA THR A 369 1.84 -19.47 -15.57
C THR A 369 1.96 -19.03 -14.13
N SER A 370 2.89 -18.13 -13.80
CA SER A 370 3.19 -17.73 -12.42
C SER A 370 2.19 -16.70 -11.91
N PHE A 371 2.14 -15.56 -12.56
CA PHE A 371 1.26 -14.43 -12.31
C PHE A 371 -0.20 -14.80 -12.54
N GLY A 372 -0.49 -15.43 -13.68
CA GLY A 372 -1.83 -15.90 -14.00
C GLY A 372 -2.36 -16.95 -13.02
N GLY A 373 -1.47 -17.70 -12.37
CA GLY A 373 -1.80 -18.64 -11.31
C GLY A 373 -2.00 -17.97 -9.95
N ILE A 374 -1.16 -17.01 -9.56
CA ILE A 374 -1.33 -16.22 -8.33
C ILE A 374 -2.68 -15.51 -8.33
N LEU A 375 -3.02 -14.82 -9.43
CA LEU A 375 -4.29 -14.12 -9.56
C LEU A 375 -5.47 -15.10 -9.38
N LEU A 376 -5.40 -16.29 -9.98
CA LEU A 376 -6.44 -17.31 -9.84
C LEU A 376 -6.63 -17.77 -8.39
N VAL A 377 -5.52 -18.04 -7.68
CA VAL A 377 -5.57 -18.42 -6.26
C VAL A 377 -6.24 -17.32 -5.44
N LEU A 378 -5.92 -16.06 -5.68
CA LEU A 378 -6.53 -14.93 -4.98
C LEU A 378 -8.02 -14.82 -5.31
N LEU A 379 -8.40 -14.79 -6.60
CA LEU A 379 -9.80 -14.66 -7.00
C LEU A 379 -10.69 -15.75 -6.37
N ILE A 380 -10.16 -16.96 -6.22
CA ILE A 380 -10.93 -18.07 -5.67
C ILE A 380 -10.93 -18.06 -4.15
N ARG A 381 -9.78 -17.78 -3.52
CA ARG A 381 -9.71 -17.55 -2.07
C ARG A 381 -10.75 -16.53 -1.63
N TYR A 382 -10.94 -15.47 -2.42
CA TYR A 382 -11.83 -14.37 -2.09
C TYR A 382 -13.19 -14.43 -2.78
N LYS A 383 -13.55 -15.60 -3.34
CA LYS A 383 -14.87 -15.89 -3.94
C LYS A 383 -15.31 -14.78 -4.91
N ILE A 384 -14.42 -14.27 -5.76
CA ILE A 384 -14.80 -13.36 -6.83
C ILE A 384 -15.18 -14.22 -8.05
N PRO A 385 -16.48 -14.34 -8.38
CA PRO A 385 -17.01 -15.49 -9.13
C PRO A 385 -16.81 -15.42 -10.66
N PHE A 386 -16.26 -14.35 -11.24
CA PHE A 386 -16.59 -13.98 -12.63
C PHE A 386 -15.44 -14.02 -13.66
N VAL A 387 -14.19 -14.29 -13.28
CA VAL A 387 -13.08 -14.23 -14.27
C VAL A 387 -12.93 -15.53 -15.10
N ALA A 388 -13.63 -16.60 -14.72
CA ALA A 388 -13.41 -17.90 -15.32
C ALA A 388 -14.32 -18.19 -16.53
N ARG A 389 -13.81 -18.00 -17.76
CA ARG A 389 -14.37 -18.70 -18.94
C ARG A 389 -13.88 -20.15 -18.94
N LYS A 390 -14.81 -21.08 -19.11
CA LYS A 390 -14.66 -22.56 -19.04
C LYS A 390 -13.47 -23.17 -19.81
N LYS A 391 -12.96 -22.50 -20.86
CA LYS A 391 -11.88 -23.02 -21.74
C LYS A 391 -10.48 -22.48 -21.41
N THR A 392 -10.37 -21.52 -20.51
CA THR A 392 -9.16 -20.72 -20.31
C THR A 392 -8.07 -21.43 -19.49
N PHE A 393 -8.42 -22.47 -18.73
CA PHE A 393 -7.60 -22.94 -17.61
C PHE A 393 -6.85 -24.26 -17.82
N ARG A 394 -7.11 -25.00 -18.90
CA ARG A 394 -6.38 -26.25 -19.21
C ARG A 394 -4.85 -26.06 -19.31
N ARG A 395 -4.36 -24.84 -19.59
CA ARG A 395 -2.92 -24.53 -19.68
C ARG A 395 -2.27 -24.18 -18.34
N LYS A 396 -3.03 -23.82 -17.30
CA LYS A 396 -2.51 -23.45 -15.96
C LYS A 396 -2.37 -24.64 -15.00
N VAL A 397 -2.71 -25.84 -15.49
CA VAL A 397 -2.67 -27.11 -14.77
C VAL A 397 -1.27 -27.42 -14.25
N SER A 398 -0.20 -27.05 -14.97
CA SER A 398 1.18 -27.28 -14.51
C SER A 398 1.56 -26.44 -13.29
N PHE A 399 1.15 -25.17 -13.22
CA PHE A 399 1.39 -24.29 -12.07
C PHE A 399 0.53 -24.66 -10.88
N ILE A 400 -0.75 -24.97 -11.10
CA ILE A 400 -1.63 -25.50 -10.04
C ILE A 400 -1.06 -26.81 -9.51
N ASN A 401 -0.60 -27.71 -10.38
CA ASN A 401 0.12 -28.92 -9.98
C ASN A 401 1.44 -28.61 -9.26
N GLY A 402 2.11 -27.51 -9.58
CA GLY A 402 3.29 -27.01 -8.87
C GLY A 402 2.96 -26.56 -7.46
N ILE A 403 1.91 -25.75 -7.26
CA ILE A 403 1.40 -25.35 -5.94
C ILE A 403 0.97 -26.58 -5.13
N LEU A 404 0.26 -27.52 -5.76
CA LEU A 404 -0.16 -28.77 -5.13
C LEU A 404 1.04 -29.69 -4.79
N ARG A 405 2.17 -29.54 -5.50
CA ARG A 405 3.39 -30.33 -5.29
C ARG A 405 4.43 -29.64 -4.41
N ASP A 406 4.33 -28.34 -4.15
CA ASP A 406 5.33 -27.61 -3.38
C ASP A 406 5.37 -28.16 -1.94
N ARG A 407 6.49 -28.78 -1.61
CA ARG A 407 6.68 -29.65 -0.43
C ARG A 407 7.11 -28.87 0.82
N THR A 408 7.30 -27.56 0.73
CA THR A 408 8.24 -26.87 1.62
C THR A 408 7.62 -25.96 2.68
N THR A 409 6.35 -25.59 2.58
CA THR A 409 5.66 -24.93 3.71
C THR A 409 5.11 -25.97 4.67
N LYS A 410 5.96 -26.40 5.61
CA LYS A 410 5.56 -27.15 6.83
C LYS A 410 4.47 -26.43 7.65
N GLU A 411 4.16 -25.17 7.35
CA GLU A 411 2.95 -24.50 7.81
C GLU A 411 1.72 -25.07 7.10
N LYS A 412 1.25 -26.20 7.63
CA LYS A 412 -0.09 -26.80 7.46
C LYS A 412 -0.91 -26.18 6.31
N PHE A 413 -0.88 -26.84 5.16
CA PHE A 413 -1.99 -26.83 4.20
C PHE A 413 -3.24 -27.47 4.85
N LEU A 414 -3.76 -26.86 5.92
CA LEU A 414 -5.12 -27.09 6.35
C LEU A 414 -5.99 -26.51 5.23
N LEU A 415 -6.55 -27.41 4.44
CA LEU A 415 -7.66 -27.10 3.54
C LEU A 415 -8.84 -26.70 4.44
N ASP A 416 -8.91 -25.42 4.77
CA ASP A 416 -10.13 -24.79 5.29
C ASP A 416 -11.26 -24.92 4.26
N ASP A 417 -12.47 -24.58 4.67
CA ASP A 417 -13.66 -24.78 3.85
C ASP A 417 -13.60 -24.04 2.51
N GLU A 418 -12.79 -22.99 2.41
CA GLU A 418 -12.65 -22.17 1.20
C GLU A 418 -11.70 -22.80 0.19
N LYS A 419 -10.58 -23.38 0.66
CA LYS A 419 -9.67 -24.17 -0.19
C LYS A 419 -10.33 -25.44 -0.73
N TRP A 420 -11.35 -25.97 -0.04
CA TRP A 420 -12.18 -27.06 -0.54
C TRP A 420 -13.08 -26.64 -1.70
N GLU A 421 -13.69 -25.47 -1.61
CA GLU A 421 -14.48 -24.92 -2.72
C GLU A 421 -13.58 -24.58 -3.92
N PHE A 422 -12.35 -24.14 -3.69
CA PHE A 422 -11.34 -24.00 -4.75
C PHE A 422 -11.06 -25.33 -5.46
N LEU A 423 -10.83 -26.38 -4.69
CA LEU A 423 -10.54 -27.71 -5.23
C LEU A 423 -11.73 -28.24 -6.04
N LYS A 424 -12.95 -28.08 -5.53
CA LYS A 424 -14.19 -28.44 -6.26
C LYS A 424 -14.31 -27.65 -7.56
N PHE A 425 -14.04 -26.35 -7.54
CA PHE A 425 -14.04 -25.52 -8.74
C PHE A 425 -13.03 -26.02 -9.79
N ILE A 426 -11.77 -26.27 -9.39
CA ILE A 426 -10.73 -26.79 -10.31
C ILE A 426 -11.16 -28.13 -10.93
N ILE A 427 -11.83 -28.99 -10.16
CA ILE A 427 -12.39 -30.26 -10.64
C ILE A 427 -13.56 -30.02 -11.60
N GLN A 428 -14.51 -29.14 -11.25
CA GLN A 428 -15.70 -28.80 -12.04
C GLN A 428 -15.35 -28.19 -13.40
N GLU A 429 -14.28 -27.43 -13.45
CA GLU A 429 -13.77 -26.81 -14.66
C GLU A 429 -12.85 -27.74 -15.48
N GLY A 430 -12.67 -29.00 -15.06
CA GLY A 430 -11.83 -29.99 -15.77
C GLY A 430 -10.35 -29.61 -15.82
N ILE A 431 -9.89 -28.79 -14.87
CA ILE A 431 -8.50 -28.34 -14.74
C ILE A 431 -7.69 -29.41 -14.01
N ALA A 432 -8.26 -30.01 -12.98
CA ALA A 432 -7.64 -31.13 -12.27
C ALA A 432 -7.96 -32.45 -12.97
N THR A 433 -6.92 -33.21 -13.33
CA THR A 433 -7.05 -34.56 -13.85
C THR A 433 -7.14 -35.57 -12.71
N LYS A 434 -7.73 -36.74 -12.96
CA LYS A 434 -7.71 -37.87 -12.01
C LYS A 434 -6.27 -38.17 -11.53
N ARG A 435 -5.30 -38.11 -12.45
CA ARG A 435 -3.88 -38.38 -12.17
C ARG A 435 -3.24 -37.31 -11.27
N SER A 436 -3.49 -36.03 -11.51
CA SER A 436 -2.96 -34.96 -10.66
C SER A 436 -3.59 -34.97 -9.26
N MET A 437 -4.88 -35.32 -9.18
CA MET A 437 -5.62 -35.41 -7.92
C MET A 437 -5.21 -36.61 -7.07
N SER A 438 -5.03 -37.80 -7.65
CA SER A 438 -4.52 -38.97 -6.90
C SER A 438 -3.09 -38.74 -6.40
N HIS A 439 -2.26 -38.01 -7.14
CA HIS A 439 -0.92 -37.64 -6.71
C HIS A 439 -0.93 -36.64 -5.55
N PHE A 440 -1.77 -35.60 -5.65
CA PHE A 440 -1.97 -34.61 -4.59
C PHE A 440 -2.54 -35.25 -3.32
N GLU A 441 -3.55 -36.11 -3.46
CA GLU A 441 -4.13 -36.89 -2.37
C GLU A 441 -3.06 -37.73 -1.68
N THR A 442 -2.29 -38.53 -2.42
CA THR A 442 -1.22 -39.38 -1.85
C THR A 442 -0.21 -38.55 -1.07
N GLN A 443 0.23 -37.39 -1.60
CA GLN A 443 1.17 -36.52 -0.91
C GLN A 443 0.59 -35.83 0.33
N PHE A 444 -0.68 -35.44 0.25
CA PHE A 444 -1.43 -34.89 1.38
C PHE A 444 -1.57 -35.92 2.49
N PHE A 445 -1.86 -37.17 2.16
CA PHE A 445 -1.93 -38.30 3.09
C PHE A 445 -0.61 -38.55 3.82
N THR A 446 0.52 -38.56 3.11
CA THR A 446 1.84 -38.80 3.72
C THR A 446 2.22 -37.69 4.70
N SER A 447 1.63 -36.50 4.56
CA SER A 447 2.02 -35.29 5.30
C SER A 447 1.03 -34.91 6.41
N CYS A 448 -0.22 -35.39 6.40
CA CYS A 448 -1.32 -34.89 7.24
C CYS A 448 -2.40 -35.95 7.56
N THR A 449 -2.01 -37.12 8.10
CA THR A 449 -2.93 -38.24 8.40
C THR A 449 -4.10 -37.88 9.34
N GLU A 450 -3.88 -37.02 10.34
CA GLU A 450 -4.92 -36.57 11.29
C GLU A 450 -5.95 -35.62 10.66
N VAL A 451 -5.54 -34.78 9.70
CA VAL A 451 -6.44 -33.84 9.01
C VAL A 451 -7.30 -34.57 7.98
N TYR A 452 -6.76 -35.61 7.37
CA TYR A 452 -7.47 -36.43 6.40
C TYR A 452 -8.68 -37.14 7.04
N SER A 453 -8.49 -37.79 8.19
CA SER A 453 -9.59 -38.50 8.87
C SER A 453 -10.72 -37.56 9.25
N ALA A 454 -10.40 -36.33 9.69
CA ALA A 454 -11.38 -35.29 10.02
C ALA A 454 -12.14 -34.71 8.80
N ARG A 455 -11.62 -34.88 7.57
CA ARG A 455 -12.16 -34.23 6.35
C ARG A 455 -12.44 -35.23 5.21
N LYS A 456 -12.44 -36.53 5.47
CA LYS A 456 -12.64 -37.62 4.48
C LYS A 456 -13.84 -37.39 3.56
N ASN A 457 -14.97 -36.95 4.12
CA ASN A 457 -16.18 -36.67 3.35
C ASN A 457 -16.00 -35.60 2.26
N LYS A 458 -15.12 -34.61 2.46
CA LYS A 458 -14.84 -33.58 1.46
C LYS A 458 -13.95 -34.10 0.33
N TRP A 459 -12.97 -34.96 0.66
CA TRP A 459 -12.20 -35.71 -0.33
C TRP A 459 -13.12 -36.58 -1.19
N ASP A 460 -14.00 -37.36 -0.57
CA ASP A 460 -14.95 -38.22 -1.27
C ASP A 460 -15.87 -37.42 -2.21
N GLN A 461 -16.29 -36.21 -1.81
CA GLN A 461 -17.05 -35.29 -2.68
C GLN A 461 -16.23 -34.84 -3.89
N CYS A 462 -14.97 -34.45 -3.69
CA CYS A 462 -14.07 -34.09 -4.78
C CYS A 462 -13.84 -35.27 -5.73
N PHE A 463 -13.62 -36.49 -5.24
CA PHE A 463 -13.47 -37.68 -6.08
C PHE A 463 -14.74 -38.04 -6.84
N LYS A 464 -15.91 -37.94 -6.20
CA LYS A 464 -17.19 -38.10 -6.89
C LYS A 464 -17.33 -37.08 -8.02
N LEU A 465 -17.01 -35.81 -7.79
CA LEU A 465 -17.01 -34.78 -8.84
C LEU A 465 -16.04 -35.13 -9.98
N ILE A 466 -14.81 -35.54 -9.68
CA ILE A 466 -13.83 -36.00 -10.68
C ILE A 466 -14.40 -37.15 -11.51
N HIS A 467 -15.00 -38.15 -10.87
CA HIS A 467 -15.61 -39.30 -11.53
C HIS A 467 -16.83 -38.94 -12.37
N MET A 468 -17.61 -37.93 -11.98
CA MET A 468 -18.76 -37.45 -12.73
C MET A 468 -18.38 -36.59 -13.94
N ILE A 469 -17.26 -35.88 -13.89
CA ILE A 469 -16.87 -34.87 -14.90
C ILE A 469 -15.90 -35.45 -15.96
N LEU A 470 -15.04 -36.41 -15.59
CA LEU A 470 -14.09 -37.05 -16.50
C LEU A 470 -14.57 -38.31 -17.31
N PRO A 471 -15.87 -38.70 -17.42
CA PRO A 471 -16.24 -39.84 -18.27
C PRO A 471 -16.01 -39.67 -19.79
N ALA A 472 -15.57 -38.51 -20.28
CA ALA A 472 -15.55 -38.21 -21.73
C ALA A 472 -14.16 -38.23 -22.39
N GLU A 473 -13.06 -38.50 -21.68
CA GLU A 473 -11.72 -38.56 -22.32
C GLU A 473 -11.36 -39.94 -22.90
N LYS A 474 -12.29 -40.91 -22.87
CA LYS A 474 -12.09 -42.23 -23.50
C LYS A 474 -12.74 -42.37 -24.88
N ALA A 475 -13.34 -41.32 -25.44
CA ALA A 475 -14.01 -41.38 -26.75
C ALA A 475 -13.30 -40.57 -27.86
N GLU A 476 -12.27 -39.79 -27.56
CA GLU A 476 -11.50 -39.01 -28.56
C GLU A 476 -10.07 -39.56 -28.81
N GLU A 477 -9.73 -40.75 -28.28
CA GLU A 477 -8.47 -41.46 -28.62
C GLU A 477 -8.70 -42.71 -29.49
N GLU A 478 -9.94 -42.95 -29.97
CA GLU A 478 -10.28 -44.07 -30.89
C GLU A 478 -11.05 -43.64 -32.17
N GLU A 479 -11.01 -42.36 -32.55
CA GLU A 479 -11.28 -41.87 -33.94
C GLU A 479 -10.17 -40.89 -34.33
#